data_AF-A0A6A0GX29-F1
#
_entry.id   AF-A0A6A0GX29-F1
#
_cell.length_a   1.000
_cell.length_b   1.000
_cell.length_c   1.000
_cell.angle_alpha   90.00
_cell.angle_beta   90.00
_cell.angle_gamma   90.00
#
_symmetry.space_group_name_H-M   'P 1'
#
loop_
_entity.id
_entity.type
_entity.pdbx_description
1 polymer ?
#
loop_
_entity_poly.entity_id
_entity_poly.type
_entity_poly.pdbx_seq_one_letter_code
_entity_poly.pdbx_strand_id
1 'polypeptide(L)'
;MEMRKEKSRDAARSRRGKENQEFYELAKMLPLPPAITTQLDKASIIRLTISYLKLREFTRSGDPSWSSSNSYHKNIKGSVAATQGLQSLCTSRPGKRFTRLIAQAE
;
A
#
# COMPACT_ATOMS: atom_id res chain seq x y z
N MET A 1 -1.34 -35.80 -7.11
CA MET A 1 -1.54 -34.40 -6.68
C MET A 1 -0.23 -33.72 -6.24
N GLU A 2 0.74 -34.47 -5.74
CA GLU A 2 2.01 -33.92 -5.22
C GLU A 2 2.87 -33.18 -6.25
N MET A 3 2.87 -33.63 -7.50
CA MET A 3 3.57 -32.93 -8.58
C MET A 3 3.00 -31.52 -8.87
N ARG A 4 1.71 -31.26 -8.59
CA ARG A 4 1.11 -29.92 -8.74
C ARG A 4 1.49 -28.99 -7.59
N LYS A 5 1.57 -29.52 -6.37
CA LYS A 5 2.02 -28.76 -5.20
C LYS A 5 3.50 -28.39 -5.32
N GLU A 6 4.34 -29.30 -5.81
CA GLU A 6 5.77 -29.03 -6.00
C GLU A 6 6.01 -27.92 -7.03
N LYS A 7 5.31 -27.94 -8.16
CA LYS A 7 5.37 -26.86 -9.16
C LYS A 7 4.97 -25.49 -8.60
N SER A 8 3.95 -25.45 -7.72
CA SER A 8 3.53 -24.22 -7.04
C SER A 8 4.61 -23.70 -6.07
N ARG A 9 5.26 -24.61 -5.33
CA ARG A 9 6.37 -24.28 -4.42
C ARG A 9 7.56 -23.72 -5.20
N ASP A 10 7.95 -24.36 -6.30
CA ASP A 10 9.04 -23.88 -7.15
C ASP A 10 8.72 -22.55 -7.80
N ALA A 11 7.48 -22.35 -8.28
CA ALA A 11 7.04 -21.06 -8.81
C ALA A 11 7.12 -19.93 -7.74
N ALA A 12 6.71 -20.22 -6.50
CA ALA A 12 6.82 -19.26 -5.40
C ALA A 12 8.28 -18.97 -5.03
N ARG A 13 9.15 -19.99 -5.03
CA ARG A 13 10.59 -19.84 -4.77
C ARG A 13 11.28 -19.02 -5.86
N SER A 14 10.99 -19.34 -7.12
CA SER A 14 11.50 -18.60 -8.29
C SER A 14 11.09 -17.12 -8.23
N ARG A 15 9.82 -16.83 -7.91
CA ARG A 15 9.34 -15.45 -7.72
C ARG A 15 10.11 -14.71 -6.62
N ARG A 16 10.28 -15.34 -5.45
CA ARG A 16 11.04 -14.75 -4.33
C ARG A 16 12.52 -14.53 -4.68
N GLY A 17 13.14 -15.49 -5.37
CA GLY A 17 14.52 -15.39 -5.83
C GLY A 17 14.72 -14.26 -6.82
N LYS A 18 13.83 -14.14 -7.82
CA LYS A 18 13.86 -13.06 -8.81
C LYS A 18 13.68 -11.70 -8.15
N GLU A 19 12.68 -11.55 -7.27
CA GLU A 19 12.48 -10.31 -6.52
C GLU A 19 13.73 -9.92 -5.72
N ASN A 20 14.35 -10.87 -4.99
CA ASN A 20 15.61 -10.61 -4.28
C ASN A 20 16.71 -10.10 -5.20
N GLN A 21 16.87 -10.70 -6.39
CA GLN A 21 17.86 -10.23 -7.35
C GLN A 21 17.60 -8.78 -7.79
N GLU A 22 16.35 -8.45 -8.12
CA GLU A 22 15.99 -7.08 -8.52
C GLU A 22 16.27 -6.07 -7.41
N PHE A 23 16.03 -6.43 -6.14
CA PHE A 23 16.40 -5.58 -4.99
C PHE A 23 17.91 -5.33 -4.90
N TYR A 24 18.73 -6.35 -5.15
CA TYR A 24 20.18 -6.19 -5.14
C TYR A 24 20.68 -5.35 -6.32
N GLU A 25 20.12 -5.53 -7.52
CA GLU A 25 20.43 -4.68 -8.67
C GLU A 25 20.03 -3.22 -8.42
N LEU A 26 18.87 -2.99 -7.80
CA LEU A 26 18.44 -1.66 -7.39
C LEU A 26 19.42 -1.02 -6.39
N ALA A 27 19.88 -1.78 -5.40
CA ALA A 27 20.83 -1.30 -4.40
C ALA A 27 22.18 -0.90 -5.03
N LYS A 28 22.64 -1.60 -6.06
CA LYS A 28 23.88 -1.27 -6.80
C LYS A 28 23.78 0.04 -7.59
N MET A 29 22.57 0.47 -7.97
CA MET A 29 22.36 1.73 -8.69
C MET A 29 22.32 2.95 -7.77
N LEU A 30 22.27 2.77 -6.45
CA LEU A 30 22.34 3.88 -5.50
C LEU A 30 23.74 4.49 -5.50
N PRO A 31 23.88 5.82 -5.28
CA PRO A 31 25.18 6.50 -5.19
C PRO A 31 25.85 6.23 -3.82
N LEU A 32 26.07 4.95 -3.50
CA LEU A 32 26.62 4.47 -2.24
C LEU A 32 27.69 3.40 -2.51
N PRO A 33 28.73 3.28 -1.67
CA PRO A 33 29.72 2.22 -1.78
C PRO A 33 29.08 0.81 -1.68
N PRO A 34 29.53 -0.18 -2.49
CA PRO A 34 29.00 -1.56 -2.45
C PRO A 34 29.09 -2.24 -1.08
N ALA A 35 30.09 -1.88 -0.28
CA ALA A 35 30.27 -2.40 1.08
C ALA A 35 29.09 -2.07 2.01
N ILE A 36 28.36 -0.98 1.73
CA ILE A 36 27.21 -0.53 2.53
C ILE A 36 25.91 -1.09 1.93
N THR A 37 25.77 -1.07 0.60
CA THR A 37 24.53 -1.49 -0.07
C THR A 37 24.23 -2.97 0.09
N THR A 38 25.25 -3.81 0.29
CA THR A 38 25.11 -5.25 0.57
C THR A 38 24.49 -5.56 1.93
N GLN A 39 24.57 -4.63 2.90
CA GLN A 39 24.01 -4.80 4.25
C GLN A 39 22.62 -4.17 4.41
N LEU A 40 22.12 -3.47 3.38
CA LEU A 40 20.82 -2.82 3.45
C LEU A 40 19.68 -3.85 3.42
N ASP A 41 18.72 -3.67 4.32
CA ASP A 41 17.46 -4.39 4.26
C ASP A 41 16.59 -3.89 3.07
N LYS A 42 15.63 -4.72 2.64
CA LYS A 42 14.74 -4.42 1.51
C LYS A 42 13.97 -3.10 1.68
N ALA A 43 13.54 -2.76 2.90
CA ALA A 43 12.75 -1.56 3.13
C ALA A 43 13.62 -0.31 3.04
N SER A 44 14.84 -0.38 3.59
CA SER A 44 15.83 0.69 3.48
C SER A 44 16.24 0.94 2.03
N ILE A 45 16.43 -0.10 1.21
CA ILE A 45 16.70 0.06 -0.24
C ILE A 45 15.60 0.92 -0.88
N ILE A 46 14.31 0.59 -0.68
CA ILE A 46 13.18 1.37 -1.24
C ILE A 46 13.18 2.81 -0.74
N ARG A 47 13.32 3.03 0.57
CA ARG A 47 13.28 4.37 1.17
C ARG A 47 14.40 5.26 0.63
N LEU A 48 15.60 4.72 0.47
CA LEU A 48 16.76 5.43 -0.07
C LEU A 48 16.59 5.70 -1.57
N THR A 49 16.10 4.74 -2.35
CA THR A 49 15.80 4.96 -3.78
C THR A 49 14.78 6.07 -3.98
N ILE A 50 13.67 6.05 -3.24
CA ILE A 50 12.63 7.10 -3.34
C ILE A 50 13.22 8.46 -2.98
N SER A 51 13.98 8.54 -1.89
CA SER A 51 14.63 9.78 -1.45
C SER A 51 15.63 10.28 -2.50
N TYR A 52 16.41 9.40 -3.11
CA TYR A 52 17.37 9.73 -4.15
C TYR A 52 16.69 10.32 -5.39
N LEU A 53 15.61 9.71 -5.88
CA LEU A 53 14.87 10.22 -7.03
C LEU A 53 14.24 11.59 -6.73
N LYS A 54 13.66 11.76 -5.53
CA LYS A 54 13.10 13.05 -5.10
C LYS A 54 14.16 14.14 -5.00
N LEU A 55 15.33 13.81 -4.46
CA LEU A 55 16.45 14.74 -4.37
C LEU A 55 16.97 15.11 -5.75
N ARG A 56 17.10 14.14 -6.66
CA ARG A 56 17.53 14.39 -8.04
C ARG A 56 16.57 15.31 -8.76
N GLU A 57 15.27 15.11 -8.59
CA GLU A 57 14.25 16.01 -9.15
C GLU A 57 14.35 17.42 -8.54
N PHE A 58 14.48 17.52 -7.20
CA PHE A 58 14.68 18.80 -6.52
C PHE A 58 15.91 19.56 -7.04
N THR A 59 17.04 18.88 -7.24
CA THR A 59 18.25 19.51 -7.77
C THR A 59 18.11 19.98 -9.22
N ARG A 60 17.14 19.44 -9.98
CA ARG A 60 16.88 19.81 -11.38
C ARG A 60 15.86 20.94 -11.51
N SER A 61 14.79 20.87 -10.73
CA SER A 61 13.63 21.76 -10.84
C SER A 61 13.64 22.90 -9.81
N GLY A 62 14.48 22.82 -8.78
CA GLY A 62 14.60 23.84 -7.72
C GLY A 62 13.48 23.79 -6.68
N ASP A 63 12.36 23.14 -6.98
CA ASP A 63 11.21 23.01 -6.08
C ASP A 63 11.10 21.59 -5.47
N PRO A 64 10.90 21.47 -4.14
CA PRO A 64 10.74 20.16 -3.53
C PRO A 64 9.39 19.56 -3.90
N SER A 65 9.37 18.30 -4.35
CA SER A 65 8.12 17.58 -4.65
C SER A 65 7.18 17.44 -3.45
N TRP A 66 7.71 17.49 -2.22
CA TRP A 66 6.90 17.54 -1.00
C TRP A 66 6.31 18.93 -0.72
N SER A 67 6.84 20.00 -1.32
CA SER A 67 6.24 21.34 -1.27
C SER A 67 4.97 21.43 -2.12
N SER A 68 4.83 20.61 -3.16
CA SER A 68 3.60 20.50 -3.98
C SER A 68 2.48 19.69 -3.30
N SER A 69 2.71 19.18 -2.08
CA SER A 69 1.81 18.24 -1.41
C SER A 69 0.49 18.82 -0.90
N ASN A 70 0.24 20.13 -1.05
CA ASN A 70 -1.10 20.67 -0.79
C ASN A 70 -2.13 20.37 -1.92
N SER A 71 -1.75 19.62 -2.95
CA SER A 71 -2.64 19.26 -4.08
C SER A 71 -3.07 17.79 -4.15
N TYR A 72 -2.70 16.93 -3.20
CA TYR A 72 -3.20 15.53 -3.17
C TYR A 72 -4.56 15.37 -2.43
N HIS A 73 -5.22 16.48 -2.07
CA HIS A 73 -6.53 16.52 -1.41
C HIS A 73 -7.61 17.26 -2.23
N LYS A 74 -7.60 17.15 -3.56
CA LYS A 74 -8.71 17.65 -4.40
C LYS A 74 -9.16 16.57 -5.38
N ASN A 75 -10.27 15.93 -5.00
CA ASN A 75 -11.39 15.43 -5.83
C ASN A 75 -11.94 14.09 -5.34
N ILE A 76 -12.48 14.08 -4.12
CA ILE A 76 -13.67 13.29 -3.80
C ILE A 76 -14.79 14.29 -3.53
N LYS A 77 -15.34 14.89 -4.58
CA LYS A 77 -16.68 15.50 -4.54
C LYS A 77 -17.57 14.59 -5.35
N GLY A 78 -18.02 13.52 -4.71
CA GLY A 78 -19.15 12.75 -5.19
C GLY A 78 -20.36 13.67 -5.29
N SER A 79 -21.04 13.59 -6.43
CA SER A 79 -22.35 14.14 -6.70
C SER A 79 -23.32 13.77 -5.57
N VAL A 80 -23.77 14.74 -4.78
CA VAL A 80 -24.97 14.63 -3.94
C VAL A 80 -26.05 15.48 -4.58
N ALA A 81 -26.68 14.92 -5.61
CA ALA A 81 -27.96 15.41 -6.10
C ALA A 81 -29.08 14.79 -5.25
N ALA A 82 -29.93 15.66 -4.68
CA ALA A 82 -31.25 15.40 -4.09
C ALA A 82 -31.28 14.40 -2.90
N THR A 83 -31.78 14.76 -1.73
CA THR A 83 -33.21 15.04 -1.53
C THR A 83 -33.40 15.78 -0.21
N GLN A 84 -34.06 16.93 -0.25
CA GLN A 84 -34.67 17.57 0.93
C GLN A 84 -35.98 16.84 1.23
N GLY A 85 -36.16 16.39 2.47
CA GLY A 85 -37.41 15.76 2.92
C GLY A 85 -37.49 15.83 4.44
N LEU A 86 -38.40 16.68 4.92
CA LEU A 86 -38.61 17.09 6.29
C LEU A 86 -38.91 15.95 7.29
N GLN A 87 -38.26 16.06 8.44
CA GLN A 87 -38.78 15.97 9.82
C GLN A 87 -39.88 14.97 10.21
N SER A 88 -39.59 14.34 11.36
CA SER A 88 -40.51 14.04 12.46
C SER A 88 -41.32 12.74 12.36
N LEU A 89 -41.10 11.81 13.30
CA LEU A 89 -41.94 11.67 14.50
C LEU A 89 -41.53 10.42 15.30
N CYS A 90 -41.45 10.60 16.64
CA CYS A 90 -41.81 9.65 17.73
C CYS A 90 -41.25 8.21 17.74
N THR A 91 -40.96 7.51 18.83
CA THR A 91 -40.82 7.69 20.29
C THR A 91 -40.42 6.29 20.80
N SER A 92 -39.69 6.20 21.94
CA SER A 92 -39.68 5.04 22.87
C SER A 92 -39.00 3.74 22.38
N ARG A 93 -38.25 2.91 23.12
CA ARG A 93 -37.64 2.82 24.46
C ARG A 93 -36.71 1.58 24.42
N PRO A 94 -35.90 1.30 25.47
CA PRO A 94 -34.77 0.39 25.42
C PRO A 94 -35.11 -1.08 25.75
N GLY A 95 -34.31 -2.00 25.17
CA GLY A 95 -33.96 -3.26 25.84
C GLY A 95 -34.35 -4.55 25.12
N LYS A 96 -33.36 -5.48 25.16
CA LYS A 96 -33.44 -6.95 25.22
C LYS A 96 -33.08 -7.73 23.95
N ARG A 97 -32.30 -8.81 24.22
CA ARG A 97 -31.92 -9.99 23.43
C ARG A 97 -30.67 -9.78 22.58
N PHE A 98 -29.45 -10.04 23.07
CA PHE A 98 -28.94 -11.28 23.67
C PHE A 98 -29.46 -12.55 22.97
N THR A 99 -28.53 -13.22 22.29
CA THR A 99 -28.51 -14.62 21.85
C THR A 99 -29.34 -15.07 20.65
N ARG A 100 -28.69 -15.99 19.90
CA ARG A 100 -29.15 -16.90 18.83
C ARG A 100 -29.25 -16.25 17.44
N LEU A 101 -28.66 -16.77 16.37
CA LEU A 101 -28.38 -18.18 16.04
C LEU A 101 -27.13 -18.33 15.15
N ILE A 102 -26.30 -19.32 15.50
CA ILE A 102 -25.63 -20.21 14.54
C ILE A 102 -26.72 -21.14 13.98
N ALA A 103 -26.88 -21.19 12.66
CA ALA A 103 -27.47 -22.28 11.88
C ALA A 103 -27.22 -21.93 10.39
N GLN A 104 -26.20 -22.51 9.74
CA GLN A 104 -26.28 -23.77 9.00
C GLN A 104 -27.08 -23.60 7.69
N ALA A 105 -26.35 -23.55 6.57
CA ALA A 105 -26.85 -23.87 5.25
C ALA A 105 -25.70 -24.53 4.47
N GLU A 106 -26.04 -25.65 3.87
CA GLU A 106 -25.21 -26.62 3.15
C GLU A 106 -24.37 -26.03 2.01
#